data_AF-A0AAV1W0U9-F1
#
_entry.id   AF-A0AAV1W0U9-F1
#
_cell.length_a   1.000
_cell.length_b   1.000
_cell.length_c   1.000
_cell.angle_alpha   90.00
_cell.angle_beta   90.00
_cell.angle_gamma   90.00
#
_symmetry.space_group_name_H-M   'P 1'
#
loop_
_entity.id
_entity.type
_entity.pdbx_description
1 polymer ?
#
loop_
_entity_poly.entity_id
_entity_poly.type
_entity_poly.pdbx_seq_one_letter_code
_entity_poly.pdbx_strand_id
1 'polypeptide(L)'
;MTKANNGTSIGLKHNYGDALKKSILFFEDKYRGSYSDSLGSTVCPFYCDFGGYQDELVWAAAWLLKATKLHYYQDNVNNNIVNVKNIGEFGWDTKDAGINVLLTKARG
;
A
#
# COMPACT_ATOMS: atom_id res chain seq x y z
N MET A 1 17.96 -32.20 43.37
CA MET A 1 17.49 -32.51 42.01
C MET A 1 16.19 -31.75 41.75
N THR A 2 16.26 -30.62 41.05
CA THR A 2 15.15 -30.14 40.20
C THR A 2 15.76 -29.19 39.16
N LYS A 3 15.68 -29.56 37.88
CA LYS A 3 16.07 -28.70 36.75
C LYS A 3 14.95 -27.69 36.50
N ALA A 4 15.30 -26.42 36.37
CA ALA A 4 14.39 -25.40 35.86
C ALA A 4 14.18 -25.61 34.35
N ASN A 5 12.93 -25.68 33.91
CA ASN A 5 12.55 -25.71 32.50
C ASN A 5 12.70 -24.30 31.90
N ASN A 6 13.68 -24.13 31.01
CA ASN A 6 13.77 -22.95 30.14
C ASN A 6 12.60 -22.98 29.14
N GLY A 7 11.50 -22.33 29.50
CA GLY A 7 10.43 -22.01 28.57
C GLY A 7 10.91 -20.96 27.57
N THR A 8 11.33 -21.41 26.39
CA THR A 8 11.58 -20.52 25.25
C THR A 8 10.26 -19.95 24.81
N SER A 9 9.94 -18.73 25.23
CA SER A 9 8.85 -17.95 24.64
C SER A 9 9.20 -17.70 23.17
N ILE A 10 8.60 -18.46 22.27
CA ILE A 10 8.58 -18.18 20.83
C ILE A 10 7.74 -16.91 20.64
N GLY A 11 8.36 -15.75 20.90
CA GLY A 11 7.79 -14.47 20.56
C GLY A 11 7.73 -14.36 19.05
N LEU A 12 6.59 -14.70 18.45
CA LEU A 12 6.29 -14.39 17.06
C LEU A 12 6.30 -12.86 16.92
N LYS A 13 7.46 -12.31 16.56
CA LYS A 13 7.54 -10.91 16.11
C LYS A 13 6.85 -10.85 14.76
N HIS A 14 5.60 -10.42 14.76
CA HIS A 14 4.86 -10.16 13.53
C HIS A 14 5.53 -9.01 12.78
N ASN A 15 6.12 -9.30 11.61
CA ASN A 15 6.67 -8.28 10.72
C ASN A 15 5.58 -7.82 9.75
N TYR A 16 4.73 -6.91 10.21
CA TYR A 16 3.66 -6.32 9.40
C TYR A 16 4.20 -5.56 8.18
N GLY A 17 5.44 -5.07 8.23
CA GLY A 17 6.12 -4.47 7.07
C GLY A 17 6.37 -5.46 5.94
N ASP A 18 6.83 -6.67 6.28
CA ASP A 18 7.02 -7.75 5.30
C ASP A 18 5.68 -8.25 4.73
N ALA A 19 4.64 -8.32 5.56
CA ALA A 19 3.31 -8.69 5.10
C ALA A 19 2.77 -7.66 4.09
N LEU A 20 2.86 -6.37 4.41
CA LEU A 20 2.42 -5.29 3.52
C LEU A 20 3.24 -5.27 2.22
N LYS A 21 4.58 -5.43 2.31
CA LYS A 21 5.45 -5.58 1.13
C LYS A 21 4.98 -6.69 0.20
N LYS A 22 4.71 -7.88 0.75
CA LYS A 22 4.26 -9.04 -0.04
C LYS A 22 2.91 -8.78 -0.70
N SER A 23 1.98 -8.13 0.00
CA SER A 23 0.69 -7.75 -0.57
C SER A 23 0.87 -6.82 -1.77
N ILE A 24 1.67 -5.76 -1.64
CA ILE A 24 1.91 -4.83 -2.77
C ILE A 24 2.52 -5.57 -3.96
N LEU A 25 3.58 -6.36 -3.75
CA LEU A 25 4.21 -7.12 -4.82
C LEU A 25 3.22 -8.05 -5.53
N PHE A 26 2.36 -8.71 -4.75
CA PHE A 26 1.34 -9.61 -5.29
C PHE A 26 0.30 -8.88 -6.15
N PHE A 27 -0.19 -7.72 -5.71
CA PHE A 27 -1.15 -6.94 -6.50
C PHE A 27 -0.50 -6.27 -7.72
N GLU A 28 0.74 -5.79 -7.59
CA GLU A 28 1.46 -5.18 -8.71
C GLU A 28 1.82 -6.17 -9.83
N ASP A 29 2.17 -7.40 -9.46
CA ASP A 29 2.66 -8.43 -10.40
C ASP A 29 1.52 -9.30 -10.94
N LYS A 30 0.60 -9.72 -10.08
CA LYS A 30 -0.35 -10.81 -10.39
C LYS A 30 -1.79 -10.36 -10.58
N TYR A 31 -2.22 -9.27 -9.93
CA TYR A 31 -3.62 -8.85 -9.94
C TYR A 31 -3.76 -7.35 -10.11
N ARG A 32 -3.59 -6.91 -11.35
CA ARG A 32 -3.91 -5.56 -11.81
C ARG A 32 -5.37 -5.48 -12.22
N GLY A 33 -6.17 -4.71 -11.49
CA GLY A 33 -7.59 -4.56 -11.77
C GLY A 33 -8.30 -3.81 -10.65
N SER A 34 -9.45 -3.24 -10.99
CA SER A 34 -10.31 -2.61 -10.01
C SER A 34 -11.02 -3.69 -9.20
N TYR A 35 -11.26 -3.46 -7.91
CA TYR A 35 -12.11 -4.37 -7.14
C TYR A 35 -13.55 -4.41 -7.70
N SER A 36 -14.00 -3.31 -8.33
CA SER A 36 -15.33 -3.19 -8.91
C SER A 36 -15.54 -4.11 -10.12
N ASP A 37 -14.48 -4.58 -10.77
CA ASP A 37 -14.54 -5.57 -11.85
C ASP A 37 -15.22 -6.87 -11.37
N SER A 38 -15.18 -7.16 -10.07
CA SER A 38 -15.79 -8.34 -9.46
C SER A 38 -16.92 -8.03 -8.49
N LEU A 39 -16.84 -6.91 -7.76
CA LEU A 39 -17.75 -6.59 -6.66
C LEU A 39 -18.61 -5.34 -6.92
N GLY A 40 -18.43 -4.66 -8.05
CA GLY A 40 -19.01 -3.34 -8.31
C GLY A 40 -20.54 -3.32 -8.14
N SER A 41 -21.24 -4.32 -8.66
CA SER A 41 -22.70 -4.44 -8.54
C SER A 41 -23.22 -4.68 -7.12
N THR A 42 -22.35 -5.13 -6.21
CA THR A 42 -22.69 -5.44 -4.81
C THR A 42 -22.40 -4.28 -3.87
N VAL A 43 -21.37 -3.51 -4.17
CA VAL A 43 -20.83 -2.44 -3.29
C VAL A 43 -21.26 -1.04 -3.70
N CYS A 44 -21.54 -0.82 -4.99
CA CYS A 44 -22.16 0.40 -5.49
C CYS A 44 -23.68 0.33 -5.19
N PRO A 45 -24.34 1.41 -4.71
CA PRO A 45 -23.96 2.82 -4.80
C PRO A 45 -23.18 3.39 -3.61
N PHE A 46 -22.71 2.58 -2.66
CA PHE A 46 -22.05 3.09 -1.44
C PHE A 46 -20.56 3.35 -1.66
N TYR A 47 -19.87 2.39 -2.27
CA TYR A 47 -18.48 2.48 -2.65
C TYR A 47 -18.38 2.05 -4.11
N CYS A 48 -18.34 3.01 -5.02
CA CYS A 48 -18.23 2.78 -6.46
C CYS A 48 -16.84 3.23 -6.92
N ASP A 49 -16.08 2.34 -7.54
CA ASP A 49 -14.77 2.67 -8.09
C ASP A 49 -14.93 3.56 -9.33
N PHE A 50 -14.42 4.79 -9.26
CA PHE A 50 -14.35 5.70 -10.41
C PHE A 50 -12.91 6.02 -10.80
N GLY A 51 -11.98 5.99 -9.83
CA GLY A 51 -10.57 6.33 -10.01
C GLY A 51 -9.68 5.18 -10.52
N GLY A 52 -10.12 3.93 -10.37
CA GLY A 52 -9.34 2.74 -10.61
C GLY A 52 -8.56 2.31 -9.36
N TYR A 53 -7.37 1.74 -9.58
CA TYR A 53 -6.52 1.21 -8.50
C TYR A 53 -5.08 1.78 -8.54
N GLN A 54 -4.79 2.62 -9.54
CA GLN A 54 -3.43 3.04 -9.85
C GLN A 54 -2.88 3.97 -8.77
N ASP A 55 -3.70 4.89 -8.26
CA ASP A 55 -3.34 5.78 -7.17
C ASP A 55 -3.24 5.04 -5.83
N GLU A 56 -4.04 4.00 -5.57
CA GLU A 56 -3.85 3.11 -4.41
C GLU A 56 -2.46 2.46 -4.40
N LEU A 57 -1.99 1.97 -5.55
CA LEU A 57 -0.67 1.35 -5.65
C LEU A 57 0.43 2.36 -5.34
N VAL A 58 0.37 3.55 -5.93
CA VAL A 58 1.35 4.61 -5.67
C VAL A 58 1.28 5.07 -4.21
N TRP A 59 0.09 5.18 -3.64
CA TRP A 59 -0.12 5.53 -2.24
C TRP A 59 0.51 4.51 -1.28
N ALA A 60 0.28 3.23 -1.53
CA ALA A 60 0.83 2.15 -0.74
C ALA A 60 2.38 2.09 -0.85
N ALA A 61 2.92 2.25 -2.07
CA ALA A 61 4.36 2.35 -2.30
C ALA A 61 4.97 3.57 -1.59
N ALA A 62 4.32 4.73 -1.61
CA ALA A 62 4.79 5.93 -0.92
C ALA A 62 4.83 5.75 0.62
N TRP A 63 3.84 5.07 1.21
CA TRP A 63 3.88 4.73 2.64
C TRP A 63 4.99 3.75 2.99
N LEU A 64 5.20 2.72 2.17
CA LEU A 64 6.29 1.77 2.38
C LEU A 64 7.66 2.43 2.18
N LEU A 65 7.80 3.34 1.23
CA LEU A 65 9.00 4.16 1.09
C LEU A 65 9.25 4.96 2.36
N LYS A 66 8.22 5.62 2.92
CA LYS A 66 8.35 6.40 4.15
C LYS A 66 8.76 5.53 5.34
N ALA A 67 8.20 4.33 5.46
CA ALA A 67 8.45 3.43 6.58
C ALA A 67 9.79 2.68 6.49
N THR A 68 10.22 2.30 5.28
CA THR A 68 11.37 1.40 5.08
C THR A 68 12.60 2.08 4.49
N LYS A 69 12.41 3.22 3.81
CA LYS A 69 13.46 3.94 3.06
C LYS A 69 14.15 3.10 1.98
N LEU A 70 13.52 2.01 1.53
CA LEU A 70 14.08 1.14 0.48
C LEU A 70 13.89 1.74 -0.91
N HIS A 71 14.96 1.73 -1.71
CA HIS A 71 14.98 2.26 -3.08
C HIS A 71 13.95 1.60 -4.00
N TYR A 72 13.65 0.31 -3.78
CA TYR A 72 12.61 -0.41 -4.51
C TYR A 72 11.26 0.35 -4.55
N TYR A 73 10.84 0.92 -3.43
CA TYR A 73 9.57 1.68 -3.37
C TYR A 73 9.69 3.07 -3.97
N GLN A 74 10.89 3.65 -3.94
CA GLN A 74 11.16 4.91 -4.62
C GLN A 74 11.05 4.75 -6.14
N ASP A 75 11.63 3.68 -6.69
CA ASP A 75 11.53 3.34 -8.10
C ASP A 75 10.08 3.05 -8.49
N ASN A 76 9.37 2.29 -7.66
CA ASN A 76 7.95 2.02 -7.90
C ASN A 76 7.12 3.31 -7.96
N VAL A 77 7.28 4.21 -6.98
CA VAL A 77 6.61 5.51 -6.99
C VAL A 77 6.98 6.28 -8.26
N ASN A 78 8.27 6.41 -8.58
CA ASN A 78 8.71 7.18 -9.75
C ASN A 78 8.15 6.63 -11.07
N ASN A 79 8.04 5.31 -11.20
CA ASN A 79 7.52 4.66 -12.42
C ASN A 79 6.00 4.81 -12.56
N ASN A 80 5.27 4.92 -11.45
CA ASN A 80 3.81 4.90 -11.46
C ASN A 80 3.16 6.26 -11.15
N ILE A 81 3.92 7.26 -10.68
CA ILE A 81 3.40 8.59 -10.33
C ILE A 81 2.74 9.31 -11.52
N VAL A 82 3.09 8.95 -12.76
CA VAL A 82 2.45 9.48 -13.98
C VAL A 82 0.97 9.11 -14.10
N ASN A 83 0.52 8.10 -13.35
CA ASN A 83 -0.88 7.68 -13.30
C ASN A 83 -1.71 8.47 -12.29
N VAL A 84 -1.06 9.27 -11.44
CA VAL A 84 -1.68 10.18 -10.46
C VAL A 84 -1.97 11.50 -11.19
N LYS A 85 -3.24 11.79 -11.48
CA LYS A 85 -3.65 12.85 -12.41
C LYS A 85 -4.44 13.98 -11.76
N ASN A 86 -5.09 13.72 -10.64
CA ASN A 86 -6.01 14.61 -9.94
C ASN A 86 -5.36 15.25 -8.72
N ILE A 87 -4.58 16.30 -8.95
CA ILE A 87 -3.70 16.94 -7.95
C ILE A 87 -4.44 17.42 -6.68
N GLY A 88 -5.75 17.65 -6.75
CA GLY A 88 -6.54 18.27 -5.67
C GLY A 88 -7.47 17.36 -4.87
N GLU A 89 -7.63 16.08 -5.24
CA GLU A 89 -8.62 15.21 -4.57
C GLU A 89 -7.96 14.20 -3.63
N PHE A 90 -8.56 14.05 -2.44
CA PHE A 90 -8.24 13.00 -1.49
C PHE A 90 -9.51 12.48 -0.83
N GLY A 91 -9.73 11.18 -0.95
CA GLY A 91 -10.91 10.51 -0.46
C GLY A 91 -10.72 9.00 -0.43
N TRP A 92 -11.84 8.31 -0.27
CA TRP A 92 -11.85 6.86 -0.21
C TRP A 92 -11.52 6.24 -1.58
N ASP A 93 -11.95 6.88 -2.68
CA ASP A 93 -11.70 6.46 -4.07
C ASP A 93 -10.38 7.03 -4.59
N THR A 94 -10.11 8.34 -4.42
CA THR A 94 -8.89 8.99 -4.95
C THR A 94 -7.84 9.29 -3.87
N LYS A 95 -6.55 9.02 -4.11
CA LYS A 95 -5.41 9.27 -3.17
C LYS A 95 -4.45 10.38 -3.62
N ASP A 96 -4.66 10.94 -4.80
CA ASP A 96 -3.71 11.80 -5.51
C ASP A 96 -3.15 12.98 -4.70
N ALA A 97 -4.01 13.80 -4.06
CA ALA A 97 -3.53 14.92 -3.25
C ALA A 97 -2.75 14.43 -2.02
N GLY A 98 -3.14 13.28 -1.45
CA GLY A 98 -2.42 12.63 -0.35
C GLY A 98 -1.02 12.21 -0.77
N ILE A 99 -0.88 11.58 -1.94
CA ILE A 99 0.41 11.16 -2.53
C ILE A 99 1.33 12.37 -2.68
N ASN A 100 0.83 13.47 -3.27
CA ASN A 100 1.60 14.69 -3.47
C ASN A 100 2.15 15.25 -2.14
N VAL A 101 1.33 15.32 -1.10
CA VAL A 101 1.74 15.79 0.22
C VAL A 101 2.70 14.82 0.91
N LEU A 102 2.53 13.50 0.74
CA LEU A 102 3.38 12.50 1.37
C LEU A 102 4.79 12.50 0.77
N LEU A 103 4.90 12.61 -0.56
CA LEU A 103 6.17 12.59 -1.28
C LEU A 103 6.99 13.86 -1.10
N THR A 104 6.37 15.02 -0.91
CA THR A 104 7.10 16.26 -0.57
C THR A 104 7.82 16.15 0.77
N LYS A 105 7.25 15.47 1.76
CA LYS A 105 7.88 15.22 3.07
C LYS A 105 8.90 14.08 3.07
N ALA A 106 8.82 13.15 2.12
CA ALA A 106 9.73 12.01 2.04
C ALA A 106 11.09 12.35 1.40
N ARG A 107 11.18 13.48 0.68
CA ARG A 107 12.38 13.99 -0.01
C ARG A 107 13.24 14.94 0.82
N GLY A 108 12.94 15.14 2.11
CA GLY A 108 13.79 15.85 3.07
C GLY A 108 14.42 14.88 4.05
#